data_AF-A0A0L1J4H4-F1
#
_entry.id   AF-A0A0L1J4H4-F1
#
_cell.length_a   1.000
_cell.length_b   1.000
_cell.length_c   1.000
_cell.angle_alpha   90.00
_cell.angle_beta   90.00
_cell.angle_gamma   90.00
#
_symmetry.space_group_name_H-M   'P 1'
#
loop_
_entity.id
_entity.type
_entity.pdbx_description
1 polymer ?
#
loop_
_entity_poly.entity_id
_entity_poly.type
_entity_poly.pdbx_seq_one_letter_code
_entity_poly.pdbx_strand_id
1 'polypeptide(L)' 'MVTTNPRAANACESCRRRKVKCSGDQPCRSCVRHNWECVPGHAGRRKYSEAYVLPPLLSQTMRSFR' A
#
# COMPACT_ATOMS: atom_id res chain seq x y z
N MET A 1 -1.03 18.51 19.65
CA MET A 1 -1.97 17.99 18.62
C MET A 1 -1.15 17.44 17.47
N VAL A 2 -1.15 16.12 17.28
CA VAL A 2 -0.33 15.46 16.25
C VAL A 2 -0.96 15.72 14.88
N THR A 3 -0.49 16.75 14.19
CA THR A 3 -0.81 17.00 12.78
C THR A 3 0.12 16.17 11.90
N THR A 4 0.05 14.85 12.01
CA THR A 4 0.56 14.00 10.92
C THR A 4 -0.47 14.06 9.82
N ASN A 5 -0.33 15.02 8.90
CA ASN A 5 -1.07 15.01 7.64
C ASN A 5 -0.74 13.70 6.93
N PRO A 6 -1.60 12.66 7.00
CA PRO A 6 -1.33 11.41 6.33
C PRO A 6 -1.71 11.67 4.88
N ARG A 7 -0.69 12.03 4.09
CA ARG A 7 -0.77 12.17 2.65
C ARG A 7 -1.69 11.08 2.10
N ALA A 8 -2.82 11.54 1.57
CA ALA A 8 -3.99 10.76 1.17
C ALA A 8 -4.60 9.93 2.31
N ALA A 9 -5.76 10.37 2.80
CA ALA A 9 -6.66 9.51 3.55
C ALA A 9 -6.80 8.20 2.79
N ASN A 10 -6.16 7.13 3.28
CA ASN A 10 -6.34 5.82 2.69
C ASN A 10 -7.81 5.49 2.85
N ALA A 11 -8.55 5.59 1.75
CA ALA A 11 -9.93 5.20 1.74
C ALA A 11 -10.02 3.77 2.31
N CYS A 12 -11.02 3.55 3.17
CA CYS A 12 -11.31 2.24 3.70
C CYS A 12 -11.42 1.22 2.55
N GLU A 13 -11.08 -0.06 2.76
CA GLU A 13 -11.17 -1.05 1.67
C GLU A 13 -12.58 -1.11 1.07
N SER A 14 -13.61 -1.01 1.91
CA SER A 14 -15.01 -0.95 1.48
C SER A 14 -15.30 0.23 0.55
N CYS A 15 -14.70 1.39 0.83
CA CYS A 15 -14.84 2.62 0.09
C CYS A 15 -14.06 2.55 -1.22
N ARG A 16 -12.84 1.97 -1.16
CA ARG A 16 -11.93 1.77 -2.29
C ARG A 16 -12.52 0.76 -3.29
N ARG A 17 -13.04 -0.38 -2.82
CA ARG A 17 -13.70 -1.40 -3.65
C ARG A 17 -14.93 -0.83 -4.36
N ARG A 18 -15.73 -0.01 -3.66
CA ARG A 18 -16.97 0.58 -4.19
C ARG A 18 -16.76 1.92 -4.88
N LYS A 19 -15.52 2.43 -4.93
CA LYS A 19 -15.13 3.74 -5.52
C LYS A 19 -15.97 4.92 -4.99
N VAL A 20 -16.38 4.88 -3.72
CA VAL A 20 -17.13 5.96 -3.07
C VAL A 20 -16.20 6.85 -2.25
N LYS A 21 -16.59 8.10 -2.03
CA LYS A 21 -15.84 9.04 -1.18
C LYS A 21 -15.74 8.50 0.25
N CYS A 22 -14.51 8.34 0.73
CA CYS A 22 -14.23 8.01 2.12
C CYS A 22 -14.05 9.28 2.93
N SER A 23 -14.71 9.37 4.09
CA SER A 23 -14.57 10.52 5.01
C SER A 23 -13.23 10.52 5.75
N GLY A 24 -12.53 9.39 5.80
CA GLY A 24 -11.24 9.27 6.50
C GLY A 24 -11.36 9.10 8.01
N ASP A 25 -12.54 9.31 8.59
CA ASP A 25 -12.87 8.93 9.96
C ASP A 25 -12.91 7.40 10.11
N GLN A 26 -12.63 6.89 11.32
CA GLN A 26 -12.79 5.49 11.67
C GLN A 26 -13.81 5.35 12.80
N PRO A 27 -15.01 4.81 12.54
CA PRO A 27 -15.53 4.29 11.26
C PRO A 27 -15.93 5.40 10.26
N CYS A 28 -15.84 5.10 8.96
CA CYS A 28 -16.11 6.07 7.90
C CYS A 28 -17.62 6.38 7.78
N ARG A 29 -18.02 7.64 7.49
CA ARG A 29 -19.45 8.00 7.39
C ARG A 29 -20.23 7.19 6.34
N SER A 30 -19.62 6.89 5.20
CA SER A 30 -20.23 6.03 4.17
C SER A 30 -20.47 4.61 4.70
N CYS A 31 -19.51 4.08 5.46
CA CYS A 31 -19.57 2.74 6.04
C CYS A 31 -20.71 2.67 7.07
N VAL A 32 -20.82 3.68 7.93
CA VAL A 32 -21.89 3.78 8.93
C VAL A 32 -23.27 3.90 8.28
N ARG A 33 -23.41 4.76 7.25
CA ARG A 33 -24.70 4.94 6.56
C ARG A 33 -25.21 3.69 5.85
N HIS A 34 -24.29 2.94 5.24
CA HIS A 34 -24.64 1.74 4.49
C HIS A 34 -24.48 0.45 5.31
N ASN A 35 -24.15 0.55 6.59
CA ASN A 35 -23.85 -0.58 7.48
C ASN A 35 -22.83 -1.57 6.86
N TRP A 36 -21.79 -1.03 6.23
CA TRP A 36 -20.72 -1.83 5.64
C TRP A 36 -19.55 -1.99 6.60
N GLU A 37 -18.84 -3.11 6.46
CA GLU A 37 -17.63 -3.35 7.22
C GLU A 37 -16.54 -2.33 6.85
N CYS A 38 -16.16 -1.51 7.83
CA CYS A 38 -15.18 -0.45 7.67
C CYS A 38 -13.76 -0.98 7.90
N VAL A 39 -13.20 -1.67 6.93
CA VAL A 39 -11.80 -2.14 7.00
C VAL A 39 -10.84 -0.99 6.61
N PRO A 40 -9.89 -0.60 7.48
CA PRO A 40 -8.90 0.42 7.13
C PRO A 40 -8.05 -0.03 5.93
N GLY A 41 -7.96 0.81 4.90
CA GLY A 41 -7.19 0.48 3.71
C GLY A 41 -5.69 0.53 4.00
N HIS A 42 -4.97 -0.55 3.71
CA HIS A 42 -3.51 -0.52 3.77
C HIS A 42 -2.96 0.47 2.73
N ALA A 43 -1.98 1.27 3.15
CA ALA A 43 -1.15 2.14 2.31
C ALA A 43 -0.23 1.28 1.43
N GLY A 44 -0.81 0.52 0.51
CA GLY A 44 -0.12 -0.41 -0.37
C GLY A 44 0.64 0.32 -1.46
N ARG A 45 1.67 1.07 -1.09
CA ARG A 45 2.81 1.34 -1.97
C ARG A 45 4.00 0.73 -1.26
N ARG A 46 4.23 -0.57 -1.53
CA ARG A 46 5.55 -1.16 -1.32
C ARG A 46 6.50 -0.24 -2.09
N LYS A 47 7.27 0.58 -1.37
CA LYS A 47 8.35 1.34 -1.99
C LYS A 47 9.26 0.26 -2.57
N TYR A 48 9.47 0.29 -3.88
CA TYR A 48 10.46 -0.55 -4.54
C TYR A 48 11.81 -0.22 -3.89
N SER A 49 12.17 -0.98 -2.85
CA SER A 49 13.50 -0.89 -2.25
C SER A 49 14.43 -1.58 -3.23
N GLU A 50 15.44 -0.83 -3.66
CA GLU A 50 16.56 -1.23 -4.53
C GLU A 50 17.19 -2.59 -4.17
N ALA A 51 16.96 -3.09 -2.94
CA ALA A 51 17.34 -4.41 -2.46
C ALA A 51 16.80 -5.60 -3.30
N TYR A 52 15.73 -5.43 -4.09
CA TYR A 52 15.18 -6.52 -4.93
C TYR A 52 15.66 -6.51 -6.38
N VAL A 53 16.55 -5.59 -6.77
CA VAL A 53 17.00 -5.44 -8.18
C VAL A 53 18.35 -6.08 -8.45
N LEU A 54 19.01 -6.68 -7.45
CA LEU A 54 20.26 -7.40 -7.72
C LEU A 54 19.95 -8.88 -8.01
N PRO A 55 19.87 -9.30 -9.28
CA PRO A 55 20.03 -10.71 -9.60
C PRO A 55 21.44 -11.14 -9.14
N PRO A 56 21.61 -12.34 -8.57
CA PRO A 56 22.92 -12.88 -8.27
C PRO A 56 23.66 -13.19 -9.57
N LEU A 57 24.30 -12.19 -10.17
CA LEU A 57 25.22 -12.38 -11.30
C LEU A 57 26.59 -12.87 -10.80
N LEU A 58 26.62 -13.97 -10.05
CA LEU A 58 27.88 -14.64 -9.70
C LEU A 58 27.88 -16.12 -10.05
N SER A 59 27.38 -16.45 -11.24
CA SER A 59 27.47 -17.81 -11.79
C SER A 59 27.95 -17.81 -13.24
N GLN A 60 28.95 -16.99 -13.59
CA GLN A 60 29.53 -17.06 -14.94
C GLN A 60 31.07 -17.03 -14.93
N THR A 61 31.60 -18.25 -15.02
CA THR A 61 32.74 -18.65 -15.86
C THR A 61 34.12 -18.07 -15.55
N MET A 62 34.84 -18.74 -14.65
CA MET A 62 36.27 -18.97 -14.88
C MET A 62 36.44 -20.05 -15.96
N ARG A 63 36.23 -19.69 -17.23
CA ARG A 63 36.89 -20.38 -18.35
C ARG A 63 38.21 -19.66 -18.55
N SER A 64 39.16 -19.97 -17.67
CA SER A 64 40.54 -19.54 -17.84
C SER A 64 41.08 -20.25 -19.08
N PHE A 65 41.48 -19.44 -20.05
CA PHE A 65 42.22 -19.85 -21.23
C PHE A 65 43.44 -20.67 -20.76
N ARG A 66 43.59 -21.86 -21.35
CA ARG A 66 44.82 -22.65 -21.32
C ARG A 66 45.74 -22.16 -22.44
#